data_AF-X1FJQ1-F1
#
_entry.id   AF-X1FJQ1-F1
#
_cell.length_a   1.000
_cell.length_b   1.000
_cell.length_c   1.000
_cell.angle_alpha   90.00
_cell.angle_beta   90.00
_cell.angle_gamma   90.00
#
_symmetry.space_group_name_H-M   'P 1'
#
loop_
_entity.id
_entity.type
_entity.pdbx_description
1 polymer ?
#
loop_
_entity_poly.entity_id
_entity_poly.type
_entity_poly.pdbx_seq_one_letter_code
_entity_poly.pdbx_strand_id
1 'polypeptide(L)'
;LLSGLAVAETIKESLNLDAKMKWPNDVLIDNLKVAGILCESEIFKNKIKKLVIGIGVNLNIDKEDIEGLDIEATSCKIESGNEVNREKFLAHFLQKFENYYSKMIFPSELESIVNKIRKNNYPYWLLC
;
A
#
# COMPACT_ATOMS: atom_id res chain seq x y z
N LEU A 1 -7.70 -2.44 0.31
CA LEU A 1 -7.07 -3.60 -0.37
C LEU A 1 -6.44 -3.25 -1.72
N LEU A 2 -7.21 -2.78 -2.71
CA LEU A 2 -6.64 -2.44 -4.03
C LEU A 2 -5.51 -1.42 -3.95
N SER A 3 -5.72 -0.32 -3.19
CA SER A 3 -4.68 0.70 -2.96
C SER A 3 -3.46 0.15 -2.24
N GLY A 4 -3.65 -0.73 -1.24
CA GLY A 4 -2.55 -1.37 -0.51
C GLY A 4 -1.72 -2.31 -1.39
N LEU A 5 -2.38 -3.09 -2.25
CA LEU A 5 -1.69 -3.90 -3.27
C LEU A 5 -0.89 -3.02 -4.24
N ALA A 6 -1.48 -1.93 -4.72
CA ALA A 6 -0.81 -1.00 -5.62
C ALA A 6 0.45 -0.41 -4.98
N VAL A 7 0.35 0.07 -3.72
CA VAL A 7 1.51 0.58 -2.97
C VAL A 7 2.59 -0.49 -2.79
N ALA A 8 2.21 -1.69 -2.32
CA ALA A 8 3.16 -2.78 -2.08
C ALA A 8 3.92 -3.17 -3.35
N GLU A 9 3.22 -3.31 -4.48
CA GLU A 9 3.87 -3.62 -5.75
C GLU A 9 4.71 -2.45 -6.30
N THR A 10 4.29 -1.19 -6.10
CA THR A 10 5.12 -0.03 -6.50
C THR A 10 6.43 -0.02 -5.73
N ILE A 11 6.39 -0.25 -4.42
CA ILE A 11 7.59 -0.34 -3.58
C ILE A 11 8.48 -1.49 -4.07
N LYS A 12 7.90 -2.67 -4.27
CA LYS A 12 8.63 -3.85 -4.73
C LYS A 12 9.33 -3.65 -6.07
N GLU A 13 8.64 -3.11 -7.06
CA GLU A 13 9.20 -2.94 -8.40
C GLU A 13 10.12 -1.72 -8.52
N SER A 14 9.85 -0.64 -7.79
CA SER A 14 10.67 0.58 -7.89
C SER A 14 11.93 0.51 -7.05
N LEU A 15 11.88 -0.19 -5.91
CA LEU A 15 12.91 -0.16 -4.87
C LEU A 15 13.48 -1.54 -4.52
N ASN A 16 12.95 -2.61 -5.11
CA ASN A 16 13.38 -3.99 -4.83
C ASN A 16 13.25 -4.40 -3.34
N LEU A 17 12.24 -3.87 -2.65
CA LEU A 17 11.91 -4.18 -1.25
C LEU A 17 10.69 -5.12 -1.19
N ASP A 18 10.70 -6.14 -0.33
CA ASP A 18 9.60 -7.12 -0.22
C ASP A 18 8.41 -6.57 0.59
N ALA A 19 7.82 -5.48 0.12
CA ALA A 19 6.65 -4.87 0.74
C ALA A 19 5.41 -5.76 0.60
N LYS A 20 4.67 -5.93 1.69
CA LYS A 20 3.45 -6.75 1.75
C LYS A 20 2.30 -5.99 2.37
N MET A 21 1.10 -6.24 1.88
CA MET A 21 -0.10 -5.63 2.43
C MET A 21 -0.49 -6.36 3.71
N LYS A 22 -0.58 -5.65 4.83
CA LYS A 22 -1.22 -6.15 6.06
C LYS A 22 -2.66 -5.66 6.05
N TRP A 23 -3.59 -6.60 5.87
CA TRP A 23 -5.00 -6.30 5.98
C TRP A 23 -5.34 -5.74 7.38
N PRO A 24 -6.25 -4.75 7.48
CA PRO A 24 -7.06 -4.23 6.38
C PRO A 24 -6.40 -3.13 5.54
N ASN A 25 -5.42 -2.42 6.12
CA ASN A 25 -5.14 -1.04 5.71
C ASN A 25 -3.65 -0.66 5.70
N ASP A 26 -2.73 -1.57 6.03
CA ASP A 26 -1.31 -1.24 6.16
C ASP A 26 -0.48 -1.92 5.07
N VAL A 27 0.70 -1.36 4.80
CA VAL A 27 1.76 -2.03 4.04
C VAL A 27 2.99 -2.07 4.93
N LEU A 28 3.63 -3.24 4.98
CA LEU A 28 4.81 -3.49 5.79
C LEU A 28 6.02 -3.85 4.92
N ILE A 29 7.20 -3.54 5.42
CA ILE A 29 8.49 -4.10 4.98
C ILE A 29 9.13 -4.68 6.24
N ASP A 30 9.53 -5.94 6.21
CA ASP A 30 10.12 -6.63 7.37
C ASP A 30 9.35 -6.41 8.69
N ASN A 31 8.02 -6.45 8.58
CA ASN A 31 7.03 -6.31 9.67
C ASN A 31 6.85 -4.89 10.20
N LEU A 32 7.68 -3.94 9.76
CA LEU A 32 7.58 -2.53 10.09
C LEU A 32 6.63 -1.83 9.11
N LYS A 33 5.76 -0.96 9.62
CA LYS A 33 4.79 -0.23 8.81
C LYS A 33 5.47 0.84 7.97
N VAL A 34 5.29 0.76 6.65
CA VAL A 34 5.80 1.76 5.69
C VAL A 34 4.67 2.61 5.07
N ALA A 35 3.43 2.10 5.05
CA ALA A 35 2.30 2.84 4.53
C ALA A 35 0.99 2.53 5.26
N GLY A 36 0.06 3.48 5.20
CA GLY A 36 -1.31 3.34 5.69
C GLY A 36 -2.32 3.85 4.66
N ILE A 37 -3.45 3.15 4.56
CA ILE A 37 -4.55 3.46 3.65
C ILE A 37 -5.81 3.71 4.47
N LEU A 38 -6.44 4.86 4.28
CA LEU A 38 -7.74 5.21 4.84
C LEU A 38 -8.76 5.34 3.71
N CYS A 39 -9.95 4.77 3.89
CA CYS A 39 -11.02 4.82 2.91
C CYS A 39 -12.30 5.32 3.59
N GLU A 40 -12.78 6.47 3.16
CA GLU A 40 -13.99 7.11 3.68
C GLU A 40 -15.04 7.17 2.58
N SER A 41 -16.31 6.92 2.92
CA SER A 41 -17.39 6.89 1.94
C SER A 41 -18.63 7.62 2.44
N GLU A 42 -19.31 8.30 1.52
CA GLU A 42 -20.64 8.86 1.74
C GLU A 42 -21.65 7.91 1.08
N ILE A 43 -22.59 7.35 1.85
CA ILE A 43 -23.57 6.36 1.38
C ILE A 43 -24.97 6.96 1.49
N PHE A 44 -25.75 6.88 0.42
CA PHE A 44 -27.16 7.30 0.39
C PHE A 44 -28.03 6.26 -0.31
N LYS A 45 -29.12 5.83 0.35
CA LYS A 45 -30.05 4.80 -0.16
C LYS A 45 -29.31 3.55 -0.70
N ASN A 46 -28.40 3.00 0.10
CA ASN A 46 -27.56 1.83 -0.25
C ASN A 46 -26.68 2.01 -1.50
N LYS A 47 -26.39 3.26 -1.91
CA LYS A 47 -25.45 3.56 -2.99
C LYS A 47 -24.33 4.44 -2.47
N ILE A 48 -23.10 4.11 -2.86
CA ILE A 48 -21.93 4.97 -2.63
C ILE A 48 -22.12 6.23 -3.48
N LYS A 49 -22.14 7.39 -2.83
CA LYS A 49 -22.21 8.73 -3.46
C LYS A 49 -20.83 9.31 -3.67
N LYS A 50 -19.94 9.13 -2.69
CA LYS A 50 -18.54 9.57 -2.73
C LYS A 50 -17.67 8.53 -2.05
N LEU A 51 -16.44 8.42 -2.53
CA LEU A 51 -15.38 7.60 -1.96
C LEU A 51 -14.11 8.44 -1.98
N VAL A 52 -13.47 8.59 -0.82
CA VAL A 52 -12.19 9.27 -0.67
C VAL A 52 -11.19 8.26 -0.12
N ILE A 53 -10.05 8.13 -0.79
CA ILE A 53 -8.98 7.22 -0.37
C ILE A 53 -7.76 8.06 -0.02
N GLY A 54 -7.43 8.12 1.27
CA GLY A 54 -6.18 8.68 1.77
C GLY A 54 -5.09 7.60 1.76
N ILE A 55 -3.91 7.93 1.22
CA ILE A 55 -2.76 7.01 1.16
C ILE A 55 -1.55 7.77 1.68
N GLY A 56 -1.00 7.31 2.80
CA GLY A 56 0.26 7.80 3.35
C GLY A 56 1.36 6.76 3.13
N VAL A 57 2.49 7.17 2.57
CA VAL A 57 3.68 6.31 2.36
C VAL A 57 4.92 7.03 2.90
N ASN A 58 5.64 6.36 3.79
CA ASN A 58 6.88 6.85 4.37
C ASN A 58 8.01 6.66 3.34
N LEU A 59 8.26 7.65 2.47
CA LEU A 59 9.29 7.54 1.43
C LEU A 59 10.69 7.88 1.94
N ASN A 60 10.87 9.11 2.43
CA ASN A 60 12.19 9.66 2.77
C ASN A 60 12.24 10.14 4.24
N ILE A 61 11.58 9.42 5.14
CA ILE A 61 11.65 9.71 6.57
C ILE A 61 12.97 9.15 7.11
N ASP A 62 13.68 9.94 7.90
CA ASP A 62 14.93 9.54 8.52
C ASP A 62 14.68 8.70 9.78
N LYS A 63 15.69 7.90 10.18
CA LYS A 63 15.52 6.93 11.27
C LYS A 63 15.21 7.63 12.59
N GLU A 64 15.85 8.78 12.82
CA GLU A 64 15.71 9.61 14.01
C GLU A 64 14.28 10.15 14.18
N ASP A 65 13.54 10.34 13.09
CA ASP A 65 12.17 10.87 13.10
C ASP A 65 11.11 9.81 13.46
N ILE A 66 11.46 8.52 13.35
CA ILE A 66 10.57 7.39 13.67
C ILE A 66 11.01 6.62 14.92
N GLU A 67 12.21 6.88 15.42
CA GLU A 67 12.64 6.38 16.73
C GLU A 67 11.73 6.91 17.84
N GLY A 68 11.23 6.00 18.69
CA GLY A 68 10.36 6.35 19.81
C GLY A 68 8.87 6.48 19.49
N LEU A 69 8.44 6.17 18.27
CA LEU A 69 7.02 6.00 17.97
C LEU A 69 6.46 4.74 18.65
N ASP A 70 5.22 4.82 19.14
CA ASP A 70 4.48 3.66 19.68
C ASP A 70 4.16 2.59 18.63
N ILE A 71 4.42 2.89 17.35
CA ILE A 71 4.22 1.98 16.22
C ILE A 71 5.56 1.53 15.66
N GLU A 72 5.67 0.24 15.38
CA GLU A 72 6.77 -0.31 14.59
C GLU A 72 6.65 0.18 13.15
N ALA A 73 7.40 1.23 12.81
CA ALA A 73 7.37 1.90 11.51
C ALA A 73 8.74 1.91 10.84
N THR A 74 8.74 2.05 9.52
CA THR A 74 9.94 2.26 8.71
C THR A 74 9.65 3.24 7.56
N SER A 75 10.66 3.52 6.74
CA SER A 75 10.56 4.28 5.50
C SER A 75 11.27 3.58 4.35
N CYS A 76 10.86 3.85 3.12
CA CYS A 76 11.54 3.34 1.94
C CYS A 76 13.03 3.72 1.90
N LYS A 77 13.40 4.91 2.38
CA LYS A 77 14.78 5.38 2.47
C LYS A 77 15.59 4.56 3.46
N ILE A 78 15.02 4.24 4.62
CA ILE A 78 15.68 3.42 5.65
C ILE A 78 15.96 2.02 5.11
N GLU A 79 14.96 1.40 4.50
CA GLU A 79 15.07 0.02 4.00
C GLU A 79 15.91 -0.12 2.72
N SER A 80 15.87 0.88 1.84
CA SER A 80 16.67 0.86 0.59
C SER A 80 18.06 1.49 0.72
N GLY A 81 18.32 2.22 1.80
CA GLY A 81 19.54 3.01 2.01
C GLY A 81 19.68 4.21 1.06
N ASN A 82 18.66 4.55 0.27
CA ASN A 82 18.73 5.59 -0.76
C ASN A 82 17.50 6.50 -0.70
N GLU A 83 17.66 7.77 -1.07
CA GLU A 83 16.49 8.65 -1.24
C GLU A 83 15.62 8.21 -2.41
N VAL A 84 14.31 8.21 -2.18
CA VAL A 84 13.30 7.92 -3.18
C VAL A 84 12.88 9.19 -3.89
N ASN A 85 12.98 9.19 -5.22
CA ASN A 85 12.39 10.24 -6.05
C ASN A 85 10.86 10.14 -5.98
N ARG A 86 10.22 11.13 -5.34
CA ARG A 86 8.78 11.12 -5.04
C ARG A 86 7.93 11.15 -6.30
N GLU A 87 8.35 11.90 -7.31
CA GLU A 87 7.62 12.09 -8.56
C GLU A 87 7.59 10.79 -9.37
N LYS A 88 8.73 10.10 -9.47
CA LYS A 88 8.83 8.78 -10.12
C LYS A 88 8.03 7.72 -9.36
N PHE A 89 8.11 7.72 -8.04
CA PHE A 89 7.32 6.81 -7.21
C PHE A 89 5.82 7.04 -7.41
N LEU A 90 5.37 8.30 -7.36
CA LEU A 90 3.97 8.66 -7.55
C LEU A 90 3.47 8.28 -8.94
N ALA A 91 4.24 8.56 -10.01
CA ALA A 91 3.87 8.20 -11.37
C ALA A 91 3.68 6.68 -11.52
N HIS A 92 4.60 5.89 -10.96
CA HIS A 92 4.50 4.44 -11.00
C HIS A 92 3.33 3.90 -10.16
N PHE A 93 3.11 4.49 -8.98
CA PHE A 93 1.93 4.19 -8.16
C PHE A 93 0.62 4.45 -8.90
N LEU A 94 0.48 5.63 -9.51
CA LEU A 94 -0.74 6.01 -10.25
C LEU A 94 -1.01 5.04 -11.40
N GLN A 95 0.03 4.68 -12.17
CA GLN A 95 -0.10 3.70 -13.25
C GLN A 95 -0.59 2.34 -12.72
N LYS A 96 -0.02 1.83 -11.63
CA LYS A 96 -0.47 0.56 -11.03
C LYS A 96 -1.89 0.66 -10.49
N PHE A 97 -2.19 1.74 -9.78
CA PHE A 97 -3.50 1.97 -9.19
C PHE A 97 -4.58 2.04 -10.26
N GLU A 98 -4.36 2.80 -11.33
CA GLU A 98 -5.27 2.91 -12.47
C GLU A 98 -5.47 1.57 -13.17
N ASN A 99 -4.40 0.81 -13.38
CA ASN A 99 -4.49 -0.54 -13.95
C ASN A 99 -5.36 -1.46 -13.09
N TYR A 100 -5.18 -1.45 -11.77
CA TYR A 100 -6.03 -2.26 -10.88
C TYR A 100 -7.45 -1.76 -10.82
N TYR A 101 -7.66 -0.46 -10.74
CA TYR A 101 -8.98 0.15 -10.68
C TYR A 101 -9.79 -0.18 -11.93
N SER A 102 -9.17 -0.07 -13.11
CA SER A 102 -9.79 -0.41 -14.39
C SER A 102 -10.23 -1.87 -14.41
N LYS A 103 -9.36 -2.80 -13.99
CA LYS A 103 -9.68 -4.24 -13.90
C LYS A 103 -10.78 -4.54 -12.89
N MET A 104 -10.86 -3.80 -11.78
CA MET A 104 -11.90 -4.00 -10.76
C MET A 104 -13.31 -3.69 -11.30
N ILE A 105 -13.41 -2.77 -12.28
CA ILE A 105 -14.69 -2.42 -12.90
C ILE A 105 -15.19 -3.56 -13.81
N PHE A 106 -14.31 -4.45 -14.27
CA PHE A 106 -14.66 -5.60 -15.12
C PHE A 106 -14.73 -6.91 -14.31
N PRO A 107 -15.93 -7.52 -14.13
CA PRO A 107 -16.09 -8.69 -13.27
C PRO A 107 -15.20 -9.89 -13.62
N SER A 108 -14.87 -10.07 -14.91
CA SER A 108 -14.00 -11.15 -15.40
C SER A 108 -12.56 -11.08 -14.89
N GLU A 109 -12.10 -9.91 -14.43
CA GLU A 109 -10.72 -9.70 -13.98
C GLU A 109 -10.59 -9.68 -12.45
N LEU A 110 -11.71 -9.67 -11.72
CA LEU A 110 -11.73 -9.61 -10.26
C LEU A 110 -10.99 -10.79 -9.61
N GLU A 111 -11.16 -11.99 -10.14
CA GLU A 111 -10.52 -13.18 -9.59
C GLU A 111 -8.99 -13.08 -9.63
N SER A 112 -8.44 -12.50 -10.70
CA SER A 112 -7.01 -12.24 -10.84
C SER A 112 -6.50 -11.27 -9.77
N ILE A 113 -7.25 -10.19 -9.51
CA ILE A 113 -6.91 -9.20 -8.48
C ILE A 113 -6.98 -9.82 -7.09
N VAL A 114 -8.02 -10.60 -6.80
CA VAL A 114 -8.18 -11.29 -5.50
C VAL A 114 -7.03 -12.27 -5.28
N ASN A 115 -6.62 -13.01 -6.31
CA ASN A 115 -5.48 -13.93 -6.21
C ASN A 115 -4.16 -13.18 -5.96
N LYS A 116 -3.96 -12.02 -6.59
CA LYS A 116 -2.80 -11.15 -6.28
C LYS A 116 -2.83 -10.63 -4.84
N ILE A 117 -4.00 -10.19 -4.36
CA ILE A 117 -4.19 -9.75 -2.97
C ILE A 117 -3.79 -10.87 -2.02
N ARG A 118 -4.28 -12.10 -2.24
CA ARG A 118 -3.95 -13.26 -1.38
C ARG A 118 -2.45 -13.54 -1.35
N LYS A 119 -1.76 -13.48 -2.49
CA LYS A 119 -0.32 -13.71 -2.58
C LYS A 119 0.54 -12.63 -1.92
N ASN A 120 0.10 -11.37 -1.98
CA ASN A 120 0.82 -10.23 -1.40
C ASN A 120 0.37 -9.89 0.02
N ASN A 121 -0.55 -10.68 0.59
CA ASN A 121 -1.02 -10.45 1.94
C ASN A 121 0.05 -10.89 2.94
N TYR A 122 0.28 -10.05 3.93
CA TYR A 122 1.15 -10.37 5.05
C TYR A 122 0.56 -11.57 5.81
N PRO A 123 1.33 -12.64 6.10
CA PRO A 123 0.81 -13.84 6.72
C PRO A 123 0.38 -13.58 8.17
N TYR A 124 -0.90 -13.83 8.48
CA TYR A 124 -1.42 -13.58 9.83
C TYR A 124 -0.82 -14.48 10.91
N TRP A 125 -0.33 -15.67 10.57
CA TRP A 125 0.32 -16.57 11.53
C TRP A 125 1.72 -16.10 11.99
N LEU A 126 2.27 -15.04 11.38
CA LEU A 126 3.50 -14.38 11.86
C LEU A 126 3.22 -13.31 12.93
N LEU A 127 1.94 -13.08 13.27
CA LEU A 127 1.50 -12.15 14.31
C LEU A 127 1.01 -12.87 15.59
N CYS A 128 1.18 -14.20 15.66
CA CYS A 128 0.84 -15.06 16.81
C CYS A 128 2.10 -15.62 17.46
#